data_AF-A0A371F5Y5-F1
#
_entry.id   AF-A0A371F5Y5-F1
#
_cell.length_a   1.000
_cell.length_b   1.000
_cell.length_c   1.000
_cell.angle_alpha   90.00
_cell.angle_beta   90.00
_cell.angle_gamma   90.00
#
_symmetry.space_group_name_H-M   'P 1'
#
loop_
_entity.id
_entity.type
_entity.pdbx_description
1 polymer ?
#
loop_
_entity_poly.entity_id
_entity_poly.type
_entity_poly.pdbx_seq_one_letter_code
_entity_poly.pdbx_strand_id
1 'polypeptide(L)'
;MAEYEVYAMGITMAIEHQVKKLKVFNNSALVIYKLHGEWETRDAKLIPYHDHVMEMSEHFDKITFHYVPRDENQFADTLAILSSMLLEMTIQVRQQAKMVHCQQLDRDDAEADGKPWYHDIKGYLEKGAYPLKATKNDKRMLRRLAIGFFLSSATLYKRNANWALLHCVDKQEAKEIMEEIHEGTFGTHTNGHSLARKILKAGYYWTKMESDCCQHVKRCMKCQVYANNIHVAPSDLHNLTSPWSFAMWGLDMIGPIEPKASNGHRFILVAIDYFTKWVEVASYASVTKSVVVKFIKRDIIY
;
A
#
# COMPACT_ATOMS: atom_id res chain seq x y z
N MET A 1 5.31 13.56 20.19
CA MET A 1 5.18 13.50 18.71
C MET A 1 5.08 12.05 18.27
N ALA A 2 6.10 11.21 18.47
CA ALA A 2 6.05 9.78 18.12
C ALA A 2 4.82 9.03 18.68
N GLU A 3 4.46 9.28 19.95
CA GLU A 3 3.25 8.68 20.53
C GLU A 3 1.98 9.05 19.75
N TYR A 4 1.76 10.34 19.47
CA TYR A 4 0.60 10.80 18.68
C TYR A 4 0.58 10.23 17.26
N GLU A 5 1.74 9.96 16.65
CA GLU A 5 1.82 9.33 15.33
C GLU A 5 1.35 7.88 15.36
N VAL A 6 1.76 7.12 16.39
CA VAL A 6 1.29 5.75 16.59
C VAL A 6 -0.24 5.73 16.79
N TYR A 7 -0.79 6.69 17.54
CA TYR A 7 -2.24 6.85 17.70
C TYR A 7 -2.93 7.16 16.38
N ALA A 8 -2.42 8.14 15.63
CA ALA A 8 -3.01 8.54 14.36
C ALA A 8 -3.04 7.37 13.36
N MET A 9 -1.97 6.58 13.30
CA MET A 9 -1.92 5.38 12.47
C MET A 9 -2.94 4.33 12.89
N GLY A 10 -3.03 4.01 14.19
CA GLY A 10 -3.97 3.02 14.70
C GLY A 10 -5.44 3.41 14.46
N ILE A 11 -5.77 4.69 14.66
CA ILE A 11 -7.11 5.23 14.42
C ILE A 11 -7.43 5.24 12.92
N THR A 12 -6.49 5.67 12.07
CA THR A 12 -6.65 5.64 10.61
C THR A 12 -6.96 4.22 10.14
N MET A 13 -6.22 3.22 10.63
CA MET A 13 -6.44 1.82 10.28
C MET A 13 -7.84 1.35 10.72
N ALA A 14 -8.30 1.73 11.91
CA ALA A 14 -9.65 1.41 12.37
C ALA A 14 -10.74 2.07 11.50
N ILE A 15 -10.52 3.31 11.01
CA ILE A 15 -11.41 3.98 10.06
C ILE A 15 -11.43 3.24 8.72
N GLU A 16 -10.27 2.86 8.18
CA GLU A 16 -10.15 2.11 6.91
C GLU A 16 -10.91 0.77 6.98
N HIS A 17 -10.93 0.12 8.15
CA HIS A 17 -11.68 -1.10 8.41
C HIS A 17 -13.16 -0.87 8.83
N GLN A 18 -13.67 0.35 8.70
CA GLN A 18 -15.07 0.73 9.00
C GLN A 18 -15.50 0.38 10.44
N VAL A 19 -14.57 0.38 11.39
CA VAL A 19 -14.88 0.11 12.79
C VAL A 19 -15.76 1.22 13.34
N LYS A 20 -16.89 0.86 13.96
CA LYS A 20 -17.85 1.83 14.51
C LYS A 20 -17.62 2.17 15.98
N LYS A 21 -17.05 1.24 16.75
CA LYS A 21 -16.77 1.40 18.18
C LYS A 21 -15.34 1.02 18.47
N LEU A 22 -14.56 1.95 19.03
CA LEU A 22 -13.13 1.78 19.27
C LEU A 22 -12.78 1.98 20.74
N LYS A 23 -12.01 1.04 21.31
CA LYS A 23 -11.36 1.21 22.61
C LYS A 23 -9.87 1.30 22.40
N VAL A 24 -9.27 2.39 22.83
CA VAL A 24 -7.84 2.64 22.68
C VAL A 24 -7.17 2.52 24.03
N PHE A 25 -6.12 1.71 24.13
CA PHE A 25 -5.36 1.47 25.35
C PHE A 25 -3.92 1.96 25.16
N ASN A 26 -3.37 2.66 26.15
CA ASN A 26 -2.01 3.19 26.06
C ASN A 26 -1.39 3.49 27.42
N ASN A 27 -0.06 3.41 27.49
CA ASN A 27 0.72 3.64 28.70
C ASN A 27 1.26 5.06 28.86
N SER A 28 0.96 5.98 27.95
CA SER A 28 1.24 7.40 28.07
C SER A 28 0.06 8.11 28.73
N ALA A 29 0.16 8.27 30.06
CA ALA A 29 -0.79 9.03 30.85
C ALA A 29 -1.00 10.44 30.26
N LEU A 30 0.09 11.09 29.87
CA LEU A 30 0.06 12.45 29.32
C LEU A 30 -0.77 12.55 28.04
N VAL A 31 -0.70 11.56 27.14
CA VAL A 31 -1.50 11.57 25.90
C VAL A 31 -2.96 11.25 26.20
N ILE A 32 -3.23 10.24 27.03
CA ILE A 32 -4.59 9.84 27.40
C ILE A 32 -5.34 11.00 28.10
N TYR A 33 -4.73 11.65 29.09
CA TYR A 33 -5.37 12.76 29.81
C TYR A 33 -5.60 13.99 28.94
N LYS A 34 -4.75 14.21 27.92
CA LYS A 34 -4.98 15.26 26.91
C LYS A 34 -6.13 14.92 25.97
N LEU A 35 -6.25 13.65 25.56
CA LEU A 35 -7.36 13.20 24.70
C LEU A 35 -8.70 13.18 25.42
N HIS A 36 -8.71 12.95 26.74
CA HIS A 36 -9.90 13.15 27.57
C HIS A 36 -10.31 14.61 27.76
N GLY A 37 -9.43 15.55 27.39
CA GLY A 37 -9.65 16.98 27.64
C GLY A 37 -9.43 17.40 29.10
N GLU A 38 -8.93 16.50 29.95
CA GLU A 38 -8.60 16.80 31.34
C GLU A 38 -7.33 17.66 31.45
N TRP A 39 -6.41 17.51 30.49
CA TRP A 39 -5.13 18.23 30.47
C TRP A 39 -4.98 19.04 29.17
N GLU A 40 -4.55 20.30 29.29
CA GLU A 40 -4.33 21.17 28.12
C GLU A 40 -3.04 20.83 27.36
N THR A 41 -3.13 20.82 26.02
CA THR A 41 -1.95 20.74 25.15
C THR A 41 -1.38 22.13 24.89
N ARG A 42 -0.41 22.57 25.72
CA ARG A 42 0.22 23.90 25.59
C ARG A 42 1.42 23.96 24.63
N ASP A 43 1.97 22.82 24.26
CA ASP A 43 3.10 22.76 23.33
C ASP A 43 2.62 23.01 21.89
N ALA A 44 3.09 24.09 21.29
CA ALA A 44 2.79 24.49 19.91
C ALA A 44 3.09 23.40 18.86
N LYS A 45 3.95 22.44 19.16
CA LYS A 45 4.25 21.30 18.28
C LYS A 45 3.27 20.14 18.45
N LEU A 46 2.64 20.00 19.62
CA LEU A 46 1.71 18.91 19.91
C LEU A 46 0.26 19.26 19.65
N ILE A 47 -0.10 20.55 19.65
CA ILE A 47 -1.46 21.02 19.34
C ILE A 47 -1.98 20.44 18.01
N PRO A 48 -1.27 20.52 16.88
CA PRO A 48 -1.80 20.00 15.61
C PRO A 48 -2.05 18.49 15.61
N TYR A 49 -1.26 17.74 16.39
CA TYR A 49 -1.42 16.29 16.50
C TYR A 49 -2.63 15.92 17.37
N HIS A 50 -2.85 16.65 18.46
CA HIS A 50 -4.01 16.48 19.31
C HIS A 50 -5.29 16.82 18.53
N ASP A 51 -5.33 17.97 17.86
CA ASP A 51 -6.48 18.40 17.05
C ASP A 51 -6.83 17.36 15.98
N HIS A 52 -5.82 16.82 15.29
CA HIS A 52 -6.03 15.81 14.25
C HIS A 52 -6.57 14.48 14.79
N VAL A 53 -6.07 14.01 15.94
CA VAL A 53 -6.59 12.78 16.58
C VAL A 53 -8.03 12.98 17.05
N MET A 54 -8.38 14.17 17.52
CA MET A 54 -9.74 14.51 17.91
C MET A 54 -10.69 14.58 16.70
N GLU A 55 -10.26 15.18 15.58
CA GLU A 55 -11.03 15.19 14.32
C GLU A 55 -11.30 13.77 13.80
N MET A 56 -10.28 12.89 13.80
CA MET A 56 -10.47 11.49 13.42
C MET A 56 -11.42 10.73 14.35
N SER A 57 -11.45 11.11 15.63
CA SER A 57 -12.32 10.48 16.63
C SER A 57 -13.81 10.70 16.34
N GLU A 58 -14.18 11.76 15.61
CA GLU A 58 -15.56 12.04 15.20
C GLU A 58 -16.14 11.01 14.19
N HIS A 59 -15.29 10.19 13.56
CA HIS A 59 -15.72 9.18 12.60
C HIS A 59 -16.29 7.90 13.25
N PHE A 60 -16.21 7.79 14.57
CA PHE A 60 -16.68 6.63 15.33
C PHE A 60 -17.97 6.94 16.08
N ASP A 61 -18.92 6.01 16.08
CA ASP A 61 -20.14 6.11 16.90
C ASP A 61 -19.79 6.17 18.41
N LYS A 62 -18.70 5.51 18.80
CA LYS A 62 -18.15 5.56 20.15
C LYS A 62 -16.66 5.25 20.17
N ILE A 63 -15.86 6.18 20.70
CA ILE A 63 -14.44 5.96 20.99
C ILE A 63 -14.17 6.23 22.47
N THR A 64 -13.32 5.39 23.09
CA THR A 64 -12.90 5.59 24.49
C THR A 64 -11.41 5.34 24.65
N PHE A 65 -10.74 6.21 25.40
CA PHE A 65 -9.31 6.15 25.69
C PHE A 65 -9.07 5.65 27.11
N HIS A 66 -8.21 4.65 27.26
CA HIS A 66 -7.91 3.99 28.54
C HIS A 66 -6.41 4.02 28.80
N TYR A 67 -6.04 4.56 29.96
CA TYR A 67 -4.67 4.49 30.45
C TYR A 67 -4.40 3.10 31.02
N VAL A 68 -3.27 2.50 30.60
CA VAL A 68 -2.79 1.21 31.11
C VAL A 68 -1.39 1.42 31.70
N PRO A 69 -1.19 1.21 33.01
CA PRO A 69 0.13 1.28 33.63
C PRO A 69 1.16 0.39 32.91
N ARG A 70 2.42 0.82 32.90
CA ARG A 70 3.47 0.15 32.11
C ARG A 70 3.72 -1.30 32.56
N ASP A 71 3.57 -1.56 33.84
CA ASP A 71 3.64 -2.88 34.48
C ASP A 71 2.51 -3.82 34.04
N GLU A 72 1.38 -3.29 33.59
CA GLU A 72 0.24 -4.06 33.04
C GLU A 72 0.27 -4.13 31.50
N ASN A 73 1.10 -3.33 30.83
CA ASN A 73 1.22 -3.29 29.38
C ASN A 73 2.14 -4.39 28.79
N GLN A 74 2.49 -5.40 29.58
CA GLN A 74 3.44 -6.47 29.19
C GLN A 74 3.02 -7.19 27.91
N PHE A 75 1.71 -7.36 27.68
CA PHE A 75 1.20 -8.01 26.48
C PHE A 75 1.48 -7.19 25.21
N ALA A 76 1.23 -5.88 25.23
CA ALA A 76 1.50 -5.01 24.10
C ALA A 76 3.01 -4.86 23.86
N ASP A 77 3.81 -4.79 24.93
CA ASP A 77 5.27 -4.76 24.84
C ASP A 77 5.82 -6.07 24.24
N THR A 78 5.28 -7.22 24.64
CA THR A 78 5.63 -8.53 24.07
C THR A 78 5.26 -8.61 22.59
N LEU A 79 4.08 -8.11 22.21
CA LEU A 79 3.66 -8.03 20.80
C LEU A 79 4.58 -7.11 19.98
N ALA A 80 4.98 -5.97 20.52
CA ALA A 80 5.91 -5.06 19.85
C ALA A 80 7.28 -5.72 19.65
N ILE A 81 7.77 -6.46 20.66
CA ILE A 81 9.00 -7.23 20.57
C ILE A 81 8.87 -8.35 19.52
N LEU A 82 7.80 -9.16 19.58
CA LEU A 82 7.53 -10.21 18.58
C LEU A 82 7.42 -9.63 17.17
N SER A 83 6.76 -8.47 17.00
CA SER A 83 6.67 -7.77 15.72
C SER A 83 8.03 -7.27 15.24
N SER A 84 8.93 -6.87 16.14
CA SER A 84 10.29 -6.47 15.78
C SER A 84 11.18 -7.67 15.41
N MET A 85 10.88 -8.86 15.95
CA MET A 85 11.58 -10.12 15.69
C MET A 85 11.10 -10.80 14.40
N LEU A 86 9.83 -10.60 14.01
CA LEU A 86 9.22 -11.12 12.77
C LEU A 86 9.61 -10.29 11.53
N LEU A 87 10.91 -10.10 11.31
CA LEU A 87 11.45 -9.38 10.15
C LEU A 87 11.27 -10.13 8.80
N GLU A 88 10.62 -11.30 8.77
CA GLU A 88 10.41 -12.08 7.54
C GLU A 88 8.96 -12.51 7.26
N MET A 89 7.97 -12.09 8.06
CA MET A 89 6.56 -12.38 7.74
C MET A 89 5.84 -11.11 7.29
N THR A 90 5.30 -11.17 6.08
CA THR A 90 4.65 -10.10 5.32
C THR A 90 3.44 -9.50 6.03
N ILE A 91 3.66 -8.76 7.11
CA ILE A 91 2.76 -7.72 7.54
C ILE A 91 3.15 -6.52 6.67
N GLN A 92 2.26 -6.11 5.77
CA GLN A 92 2.37 -4.80 5.12
C GLN A 92 2.23 -3.72 6.21
N VAL A 93 3.27 -3.51 7.00
CA VAL A 93 3.47 -2.25 7.70
C VAL A 93 3.69 -1.26 6.57
N ARG A 94 2.60 -0.62 6.17
CA ARG A 94 2.64 0.57 5.32
C ARG A 94 3.37 1.61 6.16
N GLN A 95 4.70 1.61 6.10
CA GLN A 95 5.50 2.74 6.56
C GLN A 95 5.02 3.92 5.72
N GLN A 96 4.06 4.65 6.26
CA GLN A 96 3.74 5.96 5.73
C GLN A 96 4.97 6.81 6.03
N ALA A 97 5.81 7.00 5.02
CA ALA A 97 6.91 7.96 5.06
C ALA A 97 6.40 9.42 5.13
N LYS A 98 5.08 9.64 5.28
CA LYS A 98 4.44 10.94 5.37
C LYS A 98 4.04 11.19 6.82
N MET A 99 4.70 12.15 7.47
CA MET A 99 4.16 12.79 8.67
C MET A 99 2.76 13.35 8.36
N VAL A 100 1.81 13.18 9.30
CA VAL A 100 0.43 13.68 9.26
C VAL A 100 0.34 15.15 8.82
N HIS A 101 1.33 15.97 9.17
CA HIS A 101 1.37 17.39 8.79
C HIS A 101 1.39 17.64 7.27
N CYS A 102 1.76 16.66 6.45
CA CYS A 102 1.74 16.77 4.99
C CYS A 102 0.36 16.51 4.36
N GLN A 103 -0.60 15.92 5.08
CA GLN A 103 -1.94 15.60 4.53
C GLN A 103 -2.78 16.86 4.28
N GLN A 104 -2.44 18.00 4.91
CA GLN A 104 -3.14 19.27 4.67
C GLN A 104 -2.84 19.89 3.29
N LEU A 105 -1.85 19.35 2.56
CA LEU A 105 -1.53 19.74 1.18
C LEU A 105 -2.17 18.83 0.11
N ASP A 106 -2.94 17.82 0.53
CA ASP A 106 -3.60 16.85 -0.38
C ASP A 106 -4.99 17.31 -0.85
N ARG A 107 -5.45 18.53 -0.49
CA ARG A 107 -6.64 19.11 -1.12
C ARG A 107 -6.29 19.53 -2.55
N ASP A 108 -7.12 19.13 -3.49
CA ASP A 108 -7.02 19.34 -4.93
C ASP A 108 -6.64 20.77 -5.35
N ASP A 109 -5.34 21.09 -5.34
CA ASP A 109 -4.80 22.17 -6.13
C ASP A 109 -4.59 21.62 -7.54
N ALA A 110 -5.66 21.63 -8.33
CA ALA A 110 -5.48 22.05 -9.71
C ALA A 110 -4.83 23.44 -9.62
N GLU A 111 -3.60 23.59 -10.12
CA GLU A 111 -2.93 24.89 -10.31
C GLU A 111 -3.84 25.77 -11.20
N ALA A 112 -4.84 26.41 -10.59
CA ALA A 112 -5.88 27.16 -11.30
C ALA A 112 -5.32 28.42 -11.97
N ASP A 113 -4.07 28.80 -11.64
CA ASP A 113 -3.36 29.96 -12.16
C ASP A 113 -2.23 29.60 -13.14
N GLY A 114 -2.03 28.32 -13.45
CA GLY A 114 -0.98 27.83 -14.35
C GLY A 114 0.45 28.07 -13.86
N LYS A 115 0.63 28.39 -12.57
CA LYS A 115 1.95 28.62 -12.00
C LYS A 115 2.48 27.36 -11.33
N PRO A 116 3.81 27.16 -11.29
CA PRO A 116 4.39 26.02 -10.60
C PRO A 116 4.04 26.01 -9.12
N TRP A 117 3.85 24.83 -8.54
CA TRP A 117 3.60 24.61 -7.11
C TRP A 117 4.54 25.35 -6.16
N TYR A 118 5.77 25.68 -6.60
CA TYR A 118 6.77 26.40 -5.81
C TYR A 118 6.79 27.91 -6.05
N HIS A 119 5.84 28.47 -6.80
CA HIS A 119 5.80 29.88 -7.20
C HIS A 119 5.91 30.84 -6.00
N ASP A 120 5.09 30.61 -4.97
CA ASP A 120 5.07 31.46 -3.78
C ASP A 120 6.36 31.34 -2.97
N ILE A 121 6.96 30.15 -2.93
CA ILE A 121 8.25 29.90 -2.25
C ILE A 121 9.36 30.68 -2.97
N LYS A 122 9.40 30.59 -4.30
CA LYS A 122 10.36 31.33 -5.12
C LYS A 122 10.18 32.84 -4.97
N GLY A 123 8.96 33.35 -5.07
CA GLY A 123 8.66 34.78 -4.92
C GLY A 123 9.02 35.33 -3.53
N TYR A 124 8.82 34.53 -2.48
CA TYR A 124 9.23 34.88 -1.13
C TYR A 124 10.75 34.92 -0.97
N LEU A 125 11.48 33.93 -1.49
CA LEU A 125 12.94 33.88 -1.41
C LEU A 125 13.62 34.99 -2.24
N GLU A 126 13.01 35.36 -3.37
CA GLU A 126 13.59 36.33 -4.31
C GLU A 126 13.28 37.78 -3.91
N LYS A 127 12.05 38.06 -3.45
CA LYS A 127 11.55 39.44 -3.23
C LYS A 127 11.01 39.69 -1.82
N GLY A 128 10.99 38.68 -0.94
CA GLY A 128 10.33 38.77 0.36
C GLY A 128 8.80 38.91 0.25
N ALA A 129 8.22 38.62 -0.92
CA ALA A 129 6.81 38.84 -1.21
C ALA A 129 5.95 37.70 -0.65
N TYR A 130 4.71 38.03 -0.27
CA TYR A 130 3.70 37.06 0.13
C TYR A 130 2.54 37.09 -0.87
N PRO A 131 1.76 36.00 -0.99
CA PRO A 131 0.55 35.99 -1.81
C PRO A 131 -0.42 37.12 -1.40
N LEU A 132 -1.09 37.72 -2.38
CA LEU A 132 -1.94 38.92 -2.18
C LEU A 132 -3.04 38.74 -1.12
N LYS A 133 -3.51 37.51 -0.90
CA LYS A 133 -4.57 37.16 0.08
C LYS A 133 -4.05 36.33 1.27
N ALA A 134 -2.74 36.28 1.49
CA ALA A 134 -2.15 35.44 2.54
C ALA A 134 -2.49 35.93 3.95
N THR A 135 -3.10 35.05 4.76
CA THR A 135 -3.36 35.27 6.18
C THR A 135 -2.06 35.30 7.00
N LYS A 136 -2.11 35.74 8.27
CA LYS A 136 -0.94 35.68 9.17
C LYS A 136 -0.38 34.26 9.31
N ASN A 137 -1.25 33.24 9.25
CA ASN A 137 -0.86 31.84 9.32
C ASN A 137 -0.19 31.38 8.04
N ASP A 138 -0.73 31.73 6.87
CA ASP A 138 -0.12 31.39 5.56
C ASP A 138 1.28 31.99 5.43
N LYS A 139 1.44 33.26 5.84
CA LYS A 139 2.76 33.92 5.88
C LYS A 139 3.72 33.21 6.83
N ARG A 140 3.25 32.68 7.97
CA ARG A 140 4.06 31.91 8.91
C ARG A 140 4.44 30.54 8.33
N MET A 141 3.51 29.89 7.64
CA MET A 141 3.73 28.60 6.99
C MET A 141 4.73 28.73 5.84
N LEU A 142 4.57 29.73 4.97
CA LEU A 142 5.49 30.00 3.86
C LEU A 142 6.92 30.24 4.36
N ARG A 143 7.08 31.02 5.43
CA ARG A 143 8.38 31.22 6.09
C ARG A 143 9.01 29.92 6.55
N ARG A 144 8.23 29.03 7.17
CA ARG A 144 8.71 27.72 7.65
C ARG A 144 9.09 26.82 6.48
N LEU A 145 8.26 26.76 5.44
CA LEU A 145 8.51 25.97 4.24
C LEU A 145 9.79 26.44 3.54
N ALA A 146 9.95 27.74 3.35
CA ALA A 146 11.07 28.35 2.64
C ALA A 146 12.46 28.02 3.24
N ILE A 147 12.54 27.69 4.55
CA ILE A 147 13.80 27.25 5.19
C ILE A 147 14.39 26.00 4.52
N GLY A 148 13.51 25.11 4.04
CA GLY A 148 13.89 23.88 3.34
C GLY A 148 14.31 24.11 1.89
N PHE A 149 14.29 25.35 1.40
CA PHE A 149 14.60 25.68 0.01
C PHE A 149 15.77 26.65 -0.10
N PHE A 150 16.39 26.65 -1.27
CA PHE A 150 17.49 27.51 -1.63
C PHE A 150 17.29 28.00 -3.06
N LEU A 151 17.32 29.30 -3.25
CA LEU A 151 17.23 29.92 -4.58
C LEU A 151 18.64 30.27 -5.04
N SER A 152 19.04 29.74 -6.19
CA SER A 152 20.31 30.09 -6.85
C SER A 152 20.02 30.58 -8.25
N SER A 153 20.39 31.83 -8.53
CA SER A 153 20.03 32.52 -9.78
C SER A 153 18.51 32.51 -9.99
N ALA A 154 18.01 31.75 -10.96
CA ALA A 154 16.58 31.58 -11.25
C ALA A 154 16.02 30.22 -10.79
N THR A 155 16.88 29.35 -10.27
CA THR A 155 16.58 27.94 -10.03
C THR A 155 16.35 27.68 -8.55
N LEU A 156 15.21 27.07 -8.24
CA LEU A 156 14.87 26.69 -6.87
C LEU A 156 15.36 25.27 -6.58
N TYR A 157 15.95 25.09 -5.42
CA TYR A 157 16.42 23.81 -4.91
C TYR A 157 15.78 23.48 -3.57
N LYS A 158 15.42 22.21 -3.36
CA LYS A 158 15.05 21.67 -2.07
C LYS A 158 16.27 21.08 -1.37
N ARG A 159 16.44 21.39 -0.09
CA ARG A 159 17.49 20.82 0.76
C ARG A 159 17.01 19.48 1.32
N ASN A 160 17.76 18.41 1.04
CA ASN A 160 17.56 17.12 1.68
C ASN A 160 18.36 17.03 3.01
N ALA A 161 18.03 16.07 3.87
CA ALA A 161 18.73 15.78 5.13
C ALA A 161 20.24 15.56 4.96
N ASN A 162 20.67 15.09 3.79
CA ASN A 162 22.08 14.91 3.44
C ASN A 162 22.73 16.17 2.85
N TRP A 163 22.11 17.35 3.00
CA TRP A 163 22.51 18.62 2.40
C TRP A 163 22.59 18.66 0.87
N ALA A 164 22.13 17.60 0.19
CA ALA A 164 21.98 17.58 -1.25
C ALA A 164 20.91 18.58 -1.70
N LEU A 165 21.21 19.31 -2.78
CA LEU A 165 20.31 20.26 -3.41
C LEU A 165 19.56 19.56 -4.55
N LEU A 166 18.25 19.49 -4.43
CA LEU A 166 17.37 18.86 -5.40
C LEU A 166 16.66 19.94 -6.22
N HIS A 167 16.88 19.96 -7.52
CA HIS A 167 16.24 20.90 -8.44
C HIS A 167 14.71 20.74 -8.38
N CYS A 168 14.02 21.83 -8.02
CA CYS A 168 12.56 21.85 -7.99
C CYS A 168 12.03 22.04 -9.40
N VAL A 169 11.23 21.08 -9.84
CA VAL A 169 10.68 21.04 -11.20
C VAL A 169 9.20 21.33 -11.21
N ASP A 170 8.75 21.92 -12.30
CA ASP A 170 7.33 22.12 -12.57
C ASP A 170 6.67 20.84 -13.10
N LYS A 171 5.37 20.93 -13.38
CA LYS A 171 4.58 19.78 -13.82
C LYS A 171 4.98 19.25 -15.21
N GLN A 172 5.37 20.14 -16.12
CA GLN A 172 5.76 19.77 -17.47
C GLN A 172 7.14 19.09 -17.44
N GLU A 173 8.10 19.70 -16.75
CA GLU A 173 9.42 19.11 -16.51
C GLU A 173 9.32 17.76 -15.79
N ALA A 174 8.47 17.65 -14.76
CA ALA A 174 8.26 16.39 -14.05
C ALA A 174 7.74 15.28 -14.97
N LYS A 175 6.86 15.60 -15.91
CA LYS A 175 6.34 14.64 -16.89
C LYS A 175 7.46 14.14 -17.82
N GLU A 176 8.26 15.05 -18.36
CA GLU A 176 9.38 14.72 -19.24
C GLU A 176 10.42 13.85 -18.52
N ILE A 177 10.74 14.18 -17.27
CA ILE A 177 11.67 13.41 -16.43
C ILE A 177 11.14 12.00 -16.15
N MET A 178 9.84 11.87 -15.85
CA MET A 178 9.21 10.55 -15.65
C MET A 178 9.25 9.72 -16.93
N GLU A 179 8.91 10.32 -18.08
CA GLU A 179 8.93 9.65 -19.38
C GLU A 179 10.36 9.19 -19.74
N GLU A 180 11.36 10.04 -19.61
CA GLU A 180 12.75 9.70 -19.95
C GLU A 180 13.32 8.59 -19.04
N ILE A 181 13.12 8.68 -17.72
CA ILE A 181 13.70 7.69 -16.79
C ILE A 181 12.92 6.37 -16.81
N HIS A 182 11.61 6.41 -17.07
CA HIS A 182 10.78 5.21 -17.10
C HIS A 182 10.78 4.52 -18.47
N GLU A 183 10.66 5.28 -19.55
CA GLU A 183 10.37 4.82 -20.92
C GLU A 183 11.43 5.23 -21.96
N GLY A 184 12.41 6.05 -21.57
CA GLY A 184 13.51 6.45 -22.45
C GLY A 184 14.41 5.29 -22.87
N THR A 185 15.49 5.61 -23.57
CA THR A 185 16.39 4.59 -24.18
C THR A 185 16.96 3.60 -23.16
N PHE A 186 17.17 4.05 -21.92
CA PHE A 186 17.63 3.24 -20.78
C PHE A 186 16.52 2.98 -19.74
N GLY A 187 15.26 3.11 -20.15
CA GLY A 187 14.07 2.94 -19.34
C GLY A 187 13.94 1.52 -18.80
N THR A 188 13.99 1.39 -17.48
CA THR A 188 13.94 0.07 -16.80
C THR A 188 12.54 -0.39 -16.43
N HIS A 189 11.49 0.36 -16.77
CA HIS A 189 10.10 0.06 -16.42
C HIS A 189 9.87 -0.29 -14.93
N THR A 190 10.65 0.33 -14.03
CA THR A 190 10.54 0.07 -12.58
C THR A 190 9.22 0.55 -12.00
N ASN A 191 8.81 -0.06 -10.88
CA ASN A 191 7.62 0.40 -10.13
C ASN A 191 7.72 1.87 -9.70
N GLY A 192 6.57 2.48 -9.37
CA GLY A 192 6.47 3.92 -9.08
C GLY A 192 7.37 4.40 -7.93
N HIS A 193 7.49 3.63 -6.84
CA HIS A 193 8.37 3.98 -5.72
C HIS A 193 9.85 3.96 -6.14
N SER A 194 10.28 2.96 -6.89
CA SER A 194 11.63 2.86 -7.43
C SER A 194 11.94 3.98 -8.43
N LEU A 195 10.96 4.35 -9.26
CA LEU A 195 11.07 5.49 -10.18
C LEU A 195 11.28 6.79 -9.41
N ALA A 196 10.43 7.08 -8.41
CA ALA A 196 10.56 8.27 -7.57
C ALA A 196 11.95 8.35 -6.90
N ARG A 197 12.46 7.23 -6.37
CA ARG A 197 13.81 7.18 -5.79
C ARG A 197 14.92 7.42 -6.81
N LYS A 198 14.78 6.94 -8.05
CA LYS A 198 15.75 7.20 -9.12
C LYS A 198 15.77 8.68 -9.49
N ILE A 199 14.61 9.29 -9.62
CA ILE A 199 14.46 10.72 -9.92
C ILE A 199 15.07 11.58 -8.79
N LEU A 200 14.79 11.22 -7.54
CA LEU A 200 15.38 11.88 -6.37
C LEU A 200 16.92 11.76 -6.36
N LYS A 201 17.46 10.59 -6.71
CA LYS A 201 18.90 10.36 -6.85
C LYS A 201 19.52 11.14 -8.02
N ALA A 202 18.75 11.35 -9.10
CA ALA A 202 19.15 12.19 -10.22
C ALA A 202 19.12 13.69 -9.88
N GLY A 203 18.62 14.05 -8.70
CA GLY A 203 18.68 15.42 -8.17
C GLY A 203 17.45 16.26 -8.45
N TYR A 204 16.29 15.67 -8.77
CA TYR A 204 15.05 16.40 -9.01
C TYR A 204 14.06 16.27 -7.84
N TYR A 205 13.12 17.21 -7.73
CA TYR A 205 12.09 17.22 -6.69
C TYR A 205 10.80 17.95 -7.10
N TRP A 206 9.65 17.38 -6.73
CA TRP A 206 8.37 18.09 -6.64
C TRP A 206 7.50 17.47 -5.54
N THR A 207 6.47 18.18 -5.08
CA THR A 207 5.67 17.81 -3.90
C THR A 207 4.92 16.49 -4.04
N LYS A 208 4.38 16.20 -5.22
CA LYS A 208 3.57 14.99 -5.49
C LYS A 208 4.36 13.87 -6.18
N MET A 209 5.70 13.93 -6.19
CA MET A 209 6.57 13.01 -6.94
C MET A 209 6.24 11.54 -6.82
N GLU A 210 6.14 11.01 -5.61
CA GLU A 210 5.89 9.58 -5.41
C GLU A 210 4.52 9.16 -5.95
N SER A 211 3.50 9.98 -5.73
CA SER A 211 2.15 9.75 -6.23
C SER A 211 2.11 9.80 -7.76
N ASP A 212 2.74 10.81 -8.35
CA ASP A 212 2.78 11.01 -9.80
C ASP A 212 3.55 9.88 -10.48
N CYS A 213 4.68 9.45 -9.92
CA CYS A 213 5.44 8.29 -10.42
C CYS A 213 4.58 7.01 -10.37
N CYS A 214 3.88 6.76 -9.27
CA CYS A 214 2.97 5.62 -9.16
C CYS A 214 1.83 5.69 -10.18
N GLN A 215 1.26 6.88 -10.41
CA GLN A 215 0.21 7.07 -11.39
C GLN A 215 0.72 6.90 -12.83
N HIS A 216 1.95 7.38 -13.12
CA HIS A 216 2.61 7.22 -14.42
C HIS A 216 2.79 5.74 -14.77
N VAL A 217 3.36 4.96 -13.85
CA VAL A 217 3.57 3.52 -14.06
C VAL A 217 2.25 2.76 -14.23
N LYS A 218 1.19 3.16 -13.52
CA LYS A 218 -0.16 2.59 -13.70
C LYS A 218 -0.74 2.86 -15.09
N ARG A 219 -0.36 3.98 -15.73
CA ARG A 219 -0.81 4.34 -17.08
C ARG A 219 0.10 3.76 -18.18
N CYS A 220 1.32 3.35 -17.85
CA CYS A 220 2.27 2.80 -18.82
C CYS A 220 1.78 1.45 -19.37
N MET A 221 1.44 1.42 -20.66
CA MET A 221 0.92 0.22 -21.33
C MET A 221 1.89 -0.96 -21.27
N LYS A 222 3.19 -0.72 -21.47
CA LYS A 222 4.22 -1.77 -21.37
C LYS A 222 4.23 -2.40 -19.99
N CYS A 223 4.18 -1.59 -18.93
CA CYS A 223 4.07 -2.11 -17.57
C CYS A 223 2.77 -2.88 -17.34
N GLN A 224 1.63 -2.42 -17.86
CA GLN A 224 0.36 -3.12 -17.68
C GLN A 224 0.29 -4.46 -18.44
N VAL A 225 0.90 -4.56 -19.62
CA VAL A 225 0.92 -5.78 -20.44
C VAL A 225 1.91 -6.82 -19.91
N TYR A 226 3.09 -6.38 -19.47
CA TYR A 226 4.19 -7.27 -19.07
C TYR A 226 4.34 -7.45 -17.56
N ALA A 227 3.54 -6.77 -16.74
CA ALA A 227 3.55 -7.02 -15.30
C ALA A 227 3.19 -8.48 -15.02
N ASN A 228 3.95 -9.10 -14.11
CA ASN A 228 3.59 -10.41 -13.60
C ASN A 228 2.22 -10.30 -12.94
N ASN A 229 1.23 -11.00 -13.50
CA ASN A 229 -0.01 -11.26 -12.80
C ASN A 229 0.33 -12.14 -11.61
N ILE A 230 0.32 -11.56 -10.42
CA ILE A 230 0.29 -12.35 -9.19
C ILE A 230 -1.07 -13.06 -9.22
N HIS A 231 -1.08 -14.27 -9.76
CA HIS A 231 -2.24 -15.16 -9.84
C HIS A 231 -2.59 -15.68 -8.43
N VAL A 232 -2.84 -14.78 -7.49
CA VAL A 232 -3.54 -15.13 -6.26
C VAL A 232 -5.01 -15.25 -6.65
N ALA A 233 -5.60 -16.41 -6.39
CA ALA A 233 -7.01 -16.64 -6.65
C ALA A 233 -7.82 -15.51 -5.95
N PRO A 234 -8.75 -14.83 -6.64
CA PRO A 234 -9.54 -13.73 -6.06
C PRO A 234 -10.42 -14.18 -4.89
N SER A 235 -10.55 -15.49 -4.67
CA SER A 235 -11.40 -16.10 -3.66
C SER A 235 -10.78 -17.42 -3.22
N ASP A 236 -11.00 -17.77 -1.96
CA ASP A 236 -10.65 -19.09 -1.44
C ASP A 236 -11.39 -20.15 -2.25
N LEU A 237 -10.68 -21.20 -2.69
CA LEU A 237 -11.31 -22.33 -3.37
C LEU A 237 -12.25 -23.03 -2.38
N HIS A 238 -13.55 -22.93 -2.62
CA HIS A 238 -14.54 -23.69 -1.86
C HIS A 238 -14.46 -25.17 -2.23
N ASN A 239 -14.24 -26.03 -1.24
CA ASN A 239 -14.30 -27.48 -1.44
C ASN A 239 -15.72 -27.88 -1.87
N LEU A 240 -15.84 -28.50 -3.04
CA LEU A 240 -17.07 -29.18 -3.44
C LEU A 240 -17.33 -30.32 -2.44
N THR A 241 -18.39 -30.20 -1.64
CA THR A 241 -18.76 -31.22 -0.65
C THR A 241 -19.86 -32.08 -1.26
N SER A 242 -19.59 -33.37 -1.46
CA SER A 242 -20.62 -34.33 -1.90
C SER A 242 -21.51 -34.72 -0.71
N PRO A 243 -22.84 -34.75 -0.85
CA PRO A 243 -23.73 -35.02 0.28
C PRO A 243 -23.84 -36.51 0.65
N TRP A 244 -23.53 -37.42 -0.28
CA TRP A 244 -23.48 -38.89 -0.04
C TRP A 244 -22.60 -39.58 -1.09
N SER A 245 -22.26 -40.85 -0.84
CA SER A 245 -21.47 -41.71 -1.76
C SER A 245 -22.07 -41.74 -3.16
N PHE A 246 -21.21 -41.66 -4.17
CA PHE A 246 -21.53 -41.77 -5.60
C PHE A 246 -22.37 -40.63 -6.19
N ALA A 247 -22.66 -39.57 -5.41
CA ALA A 247 -23.41 -38.40 -5.91
C ALA A 247 -22.57 -37.50 -6.82
N MET A 248 -21.25 -37.48 -6.63
CA MET A 248 -20.32 -36.64 -7.39
C MET A 248 -18.98 -37.33 -7.56
N TRP A 249 -18.51 -37.37 -8.80
CA TRP A 249 -17.21 -37.92 -9.17
C TRP A 249 -16.37 -36.86 -9.88
N GLY A 250 -15.09 -36.78 -9.54
CA GLY A 250 -14.11 -36.03 -10.33
C GLY A 250 -13.34 -36.98 -11.21
N LEU A 251 -13.33 -36.68 -12.50
CA LEU A 251 -12.55 -37.42 -13.47
C LEU A 251 -11.37 -36.57 -13.89
N ASP A 252 -10.17 -37.17 -13.87
CA ASP A 252 -8.96 -36.52 -14.34
C ASP A 252 -8.12 -37.47 -15.19
N MET A 253 -7.28 -36.89 -16.03
CA MET A 253 -6.49 -37.59 -17.00
C MET A 253 -5.02 -37.20 -16.92
N ILE A 254 -4.20 -38.18 -16.58
CA ILE A 254 -2.76 -38.00 -16.47
C ILE A 254 -2.12 -38.47 -17.77
N GLY A 255 -1.39 -37.58 -18.45
CA GLY A 255 -0.52 -37.94 -19.57
C GLY A 255 -0.31 -36.83 -20.61
N PRO A 256 0.46 -37.09 -21.67
CA PRO A 256 1.12 -38.37 -21.98
C PRO A 256 2.35 -38.62 -21.09
N ILE A 257 2.49 -39.86 -20.60
CA ILE A 257 3.65 -40.31 -19.83
C ILE A 257 4.71 -40.82 -20.81
N GLU A 258 5.95 -40.36 -20.65
CA GLU A 258 7.11 -40.80 -21.42
C GLU A 258 8.24 -41.30 -20.49
N PRO A 259 8.85 -42.46 -20.78
CA PRO A 259 8.54 -43.39 -21.87
C PRO A 259 7.20 -44.14 -21.66
N LYS A 260 6.65 -44.70 -22.74
CA LYS A 260 5.43 -45.52 -22.66
C LYS A 260 5.66 -46.72 -21.75
N ALA A 261 4.59 -47.19 -21.09
CA ALA A 261 4.62 -48.45 -20.37
C ALA A 261 4.84 -49.64 -21.32
N SER A 262 5.24 -50.79 -20.77
CA SER A 262 5.50 -52.02 -21.55
C SER A 262 4.29 -52.51 -22.35
N ASN A 263 3.07 -52.17 -21.92
CA ASN A 263 1.81 -52.44 -22.63
C ASN A 263 1.44 -51.36 -23.67
N GLY A 264 2.33 -50.39 -23.93
CA GLY A 264 2.10 -49.28 -24.85
C GLY A 264 1.19 -48.17 -24.31
N HIS A 265 0.71 -48.29 -23.07
CA HIS A 265 -0.13 -47.27 -22.44
C HIS A 265 0.68 -46.04 -22.04
N ARG A 266 0.08 -44.86 -22.14
CA ARG A 266 0.71 -43.58 -21.80
C ARG A 266 -0.23 -42.57 -21.13
N PHE A 267 -1.47 -42.96 -20.90
CA PHE A 267 -2.47 -42.16 -20.21
C PHE A 267 -3.06 -42.95 -19.06
N ILE A 268 -3.42 -42.27 -17.98
CA ILE A 268 -4.14 -42.84 -16.85
C ILE A 268 -5.41 -42.01 -16.67
N LEU A 269 -6.57 -42.66 -16.71
CA LEU A 269 -7.85 -42.06 -16.36
C LEU A 269 -8.15 -42.42 -14.91
N VAL A 270 -8.41 -41.42 -14.09
CA VAL A 270 -8.73 -41.54 -12.67
C VAL A 270 -10.13 -40.98 -12.45
N ALA A 271 -10.97 -41.70 -11.71
CA ALA A 271 -12.24 -41.20 -11.20
C ALA A 271 -12.24 -41.32 -9.67
N ILE A 272 -12.59 -40.24 -8.99
CA ILE A 272 -12.63 -40.18 -7.53
C ILE A 272 -14.03 -39.79 -7.07
N ASP A 273 -14.66 -40.61 -6.23
CA ASP A 273 -15.89 -40.26 -5.53
C ASP A 273 -15.60 -39.19 -4.47
N TYR A 274 -16.32 -38.07 -4.51
CA TYR A 274 -15.99 -36.91 -3.68
C TYR A 274 -16.29 -37.15 -2.20
N PHE A 275 -17.22 -38.06 -1.87
CA PHE A 275 -17.64 -38.37 -0.51
C PHE A 275 -16.70 -39.38 0.16
N THR A 276 -16.57 -40.57 -0.44
CA THR A 276 -15.78 -41.67 0.13
C THR A 276 -14.29 -41.56 -0.16
N LYS A 277 -13.90 -40.73 -1.14
CA LYS A 277 -12.56 -40.73 -1.74
C LYS A 277 -12.18 -42.07 -2.37
N TRP A 278 -13.17 -42.90 -2.72
CA TRP A 278 -12.96 -44.11 -3.52
C TRP A 278 -12.40 -43.75 -4.90
N VAL A 279 -11.44 -44.54 -5.38
CA VAL A 279 -10.71 -44.27 -6.62
C VAL A 279 -10.85 -45.43 -7.59
N GLU A 280 -11.29 -45.13 -8.80
CA GLU A 280 -11.25 -46.03 -9.96
C GLU A 280 -10.18 -45.55 -10.95
N VAL A 281 -9.34 -46.46 -11.43
CA VAL A 281 -8.20 -46.13 -12.29
C VAL A 281 -8.06 -47.11 -13.44
N ALA A 282 -7.87 -46.58 -14.66
CA ALA A 282 -7.52 -47.38 -15.83
C ALA A 282 -6.44 -46.68 -16.68
N SER A 283 -5.57 -47.47 -17.31
CA SER A 283 -4.54 -46.95 -18.22
C SER A 283 -4.92 -47.19 -19.69
N TYR A 284 -4.46 -46.30 -20.58
CA TYR A 284 -4.76 -46.35 -22.01
C TYR A 284 -3.58 -45.93 -22.89
N ALA A 285 -3.47 -46.54 -24.09
CA ALA A 285 -2.52 -46.12 -25.13
C ALA A 285 -2.91 -44.80 -25.80
N SER A 286 -4.22 -44.56 -25.97
CA SER A 286 -4.77 -43.32 -26.49
C SER A 286 -6.08 -43.02 -25.78
N VAL A 287 -6.38 -41.73 -25.66
CA VAL A 287 -7.62 -41.26 -25.06
C VAL A 287 -8.55 -40.84 -26.18
N THR A 288 -9.69 -41.50 -26.26
CA THR A 288 -10.79 -41.09 -27.13
C THR A 288 -12.07 -41.00 -26.31
N LYS A 289 -13.07 -40.27 -26.82
CA LYS A 289 -14.40 -40.19 -26.20
C LYS A 289 -14.99 -41.58 -25.89
N SER A 290 -14.82 -42.54 -26.80
CA SER A 290 -15.36 -43.89 -26.64
C SER A 290 -14.69 -44.66 -25.50
N VAL A 291 -13.39 -44.43 -25.26
CA VAL A 291 -12.64 -45.02 -24.14
C VAL A 291 -13.18 -44.50 -22.80
N VAL A 292 -13.34 -43.17 -22.66
CA VAL A 292 -13.87 -42.56 -21.43
C VAL A 292 -15.30 -43.01 -21.16
N VAL A 293 -16.16 -43.08 -22.19
CA VAL A 293 -17.54 -43.57 -22.03
C VAL A 293 -17.58 -45.04 -21.60
N LYS A 294 -16.69 -45.89 -22.13
CA LYS A 294 -16.61 -47.30 -21.73
C LYS A 294 -16.15 -47.45 -20.29
N PHE A 295 -15.16 -46.67 -19.85
CA PHE A 295 -14.70 -46.63 -18.47
C PHE A 295 -15.84 -46.24 -17.53
N ILE A 296 -16.53 -45.12 -17.78
CA ILE A 296 -17.65 -44.68 -16.93
C ILE A 296 -18.73 -45.76 -16.83
N LYS A 297 -19.10 -46.38 -17.95
CA LYS A 297 -20.10 -47.45 -17.93
C LYS A 297 -19.61 -48.63 -17.08
N ARG A 298 -18.43 -49.16 -17.38
CA ARG A 298 -17.95 -50.41 -16.77
C ARG A 298 -17.51 -50.27 -15.32
N ASP A 299 -16.90 -49.14 -14.97
CA ASP A 299 -16.15 -48.99 -13.71
C ASP A 299 -16.85 -48.02 -12.73
N ILE A 300 -17.83 -47.23 -13.18
CA ILE A 300 -18.58 -46.29 -12.30
C ILE A 300 -20.06 -46.65 -12.18
N ILE A 301 -20.71 -47.05 -13.29
CA ILE A 301 -22.17 -47.28 -13.31
C ILE A 301 -22.54 -48.75 -13.04
N TYR A 302 -21.83 -49.70 -13.67
CA TYR A 302 -22.19 -51.12 -13.68
C TYR A 302 -21.27 -51.96 -12.79
#